data_AF-A0A6G0W945-F1
#
_entry.id   AF-A0A6G0W945-F1
#
_cell.length_a   1.000
_cell.length_b   1.000
_cell.length_c   1.000
_cell.angle_alpha   90.00
_cell.angle_beta   90.00
_cell.angle_gamma   90.00
#
_symmetry.space_group_name_H-M   'P 1'
#
loop_
_entity.id
_entity.type
_entity.pdbx_description
1 polymer ?
#
loop_
_entity_poly.entity_id
_entity_poly.type
_entity_poly.pdbx_seq_one_letter_code
_entity_poly.pdbx_strand_id
1 'polypeptide(L)'
;LNIHVGNTSLVDQVEWDMGEKDNSPEQFAMKLCAELGLGGEFVTAIAYSIRGQLSWHQRTYAFSEAPLSVVETPFRPPSDADQWSPFLETLTDAEMEKKIRDQDRNTRRMRRLANTTPGW
;
A
#
# COMPACT_ATOMS: atom_id res chain seq x y z
N LEU A 1 0.35 -2.16 -0.94
CA LEU A 1 0.52 -2.48 0.49
C LEU A 1 1.46 -3.67 0.63
N ASN A 2 2.40 -3.60 1.57
CA ASN A 2 3.28 -4.71 1.93
C ASN A 2 3.49 -4.64 3.45
N ILE A 3 2.78 -5.50 4.19
CA ILE A 3 2.63 -5.44 5.65
C ILE A 3 3.04 -6.77 6.25
N HIS A 4 3.84 -6.73 7.30
CA HIS A 4 4.37 -7.90 7.98
C HIS A 4 4.06 -7.79 9.48
N VAL A 5 3.35 -8.79 10.01
CA VAL A 5 2.90 -8.85 11.41
C VAL A 5 3.04 -10.30 11.89
N GLY A 6 3.83 -10.50 12.95
CA GLY A 6 4.22 -11.84 13.38
C GLY A 6 4.90 -12.63 12.25
N ASN A 7 4.31 -13.77 11.88
CA ASN A 7 4.74 -14.61 10.76
C ASN A 7 3.83 -14.47 9.52
N THR A 8 2.90 -13.52 9.51
CA THR A 8 1.95 -13.32 8.41
C THR A 8 2.34 -12.11 7.57
N SER A 9 2.34 -12.29 6.25
CA SER A 9 2.64 -11.25 5.26
C SER A 9 1.39 -10.96 4.43
N LEU A 10 0.96 -9.70 4.42
CA LEU A 10 -0.09 -9.18 3.56
C LEU A 10 0.51 -8.35 2.44
N VAL A 11 0.22 -8.70 1.19
CA VAL A 11 0.55 -7.93 0.00
C VAL A 11 -0.75 -7.63 -0.74
N ASP A 12 -0.95 -6.36 -1.08
CA ASP A 12 -2.19 -5.93 -1.74
C ASP A 12 -1.93 -4.70 -2.63
N GLN A 13 -2.73 -4.48 -3.66
CA GLN A 13 -2.64 -3.34 -4.57
C GLN A 13 -4.04 -2.78 -4.83
N VAL A 14 -4.21 -1.49 -4.54
CA VAL A 14 -5.50 -0.79 -4.69
C VAL A 14 -5.31 0.58 -5.32
N GLU A 15 -6.29 0.98 -6.13
CA GLU A 15 -6.42 2.35 -6.63
C GLU A 15 -7.08 3.20 -5.55
N TRP A 16 -6.59 4.43 -5.38
CA TRP A 16 -7.07 5.34 -4.34
C TRP A 16 -7.25 6.74 -4.90
N ASP A 17 -8.48 7.26 -4.82
CA ASP A 17 -8.75 8.65 -5.15
C ASP A 17 -8.31 9.57 -4.01
N MET A 18 -7.31 10.41 -4.28
CA MET A 18 -6.78 11.39 -3.33
C MET A 18 -7.62 12.68 -3.24
N GLY A 19 -8.53 12.91 -4.19
CA GLY A 19 -9.41 14.08 -4.24
C GLY A 19 -10.71 13.90 -3.46
N GLU A 20 -11.12 12.66 -3.21
CA GLU A 20 -12.31 12.34 -2.43
C GLU A 20 -12.05 12.52 -0.92
N LYS A 21 -12.86 13.35 -0.27
CA LYS A 21 -12.68 13.76 1.14
C LYS A 21 -13.16 12.69 2.12
N ASP A 22 -14.13 11.88 1.70
CA ASP A 22 -14.71 10.84 2.54
C ASP A 22 -13.88 9.54 2.54
N ASN A 23 -12.86 9.46 1.68
CA ASN A 23 -11.92 8.33 1.64
C ASN A 23 -11.04 8.30 2.89
N SER A 24 -11.32 7.36 3.80
CA SER A 24 -10.59 7.18 5.07
C SER A 24 -9.73 5.90 5.06
N PRO A 25 -8.38 6.02 5.19
CA PRO A 25 -7.49 4.87 5.29
C PRO A 25 -7.83 3.93 6.45
N GLU A 26 -8.31 4.46 7.57
CA GLU A 26 -8.71 3.68 8.74
C GLU A 26 -9.99 2.88 8.48
N GLN A 27 -11.00 3.48 7.85
CA GLN A 27 -12.22 2.76 7.51
C GLN A 27 -11.94 1.64 6.50
N PHE A 28 -11.09 1.89 5.50
CA PHE A 28 -10.63 0.87 4.57
C PHE A 28 -9.88 -0.25 5.30
N ALA A 29 -8.90 0.08 6.14
CA ALA A 29 -8.11 -0.90 6.88
C ALA A 29 -8.98 -1.78 7.80
N MET A 30 -9.98 -1.20 8.47
CA MET A 30 -10.92 -1.97 9.29
C MET A 30 -11.75 -2.95 8.47
N LYS A 31 -12.28 -2.52 7.31
CA LYS A 31 -13.06 -3.38 6.42
C LYS A 31 -12.20 -4.50 5.83
N LEU A 32 -11.03 -4.18 5.29
CA LEU A 32 -10.11 -5.15 4.71
C LEU A 32 -9.70 -6.22 5.74
N CYS A 33 -9.36 -5.80 6.96
CA CYS A 33 -9.04 -6.75 8.04
C CYS A 33 -10.24 -7.61 8.43
N ALA A 34 -11.45 -7.04 8.49
CA ALA A 34 -12.66 -7.79 8.81
C ALA A 34 -12.98 -8.86 7.74
N GLU A 35 -12.81 -8.52 6.46
CA GLU A 35 -13.04 -9.43 5.32
C GLU A 35 -12.00 -10.56 5.26
N LEU A 36 -10.73 -10.25 5.58
CA LEU A 36 -9.63 -11.22 5.57
C LEU A 36 -9.47 -12.00 6.88
N GLY A 37 -10.28 -11.71 7.91
CA GLY A 37 -10.15 -12.32 9.23
C GLY A 37 -8.86 -11.94 9.97
N LEU A 38 -8.30 -10.77 9.67
CA LEU A 38 -7.09 -10.23 10.31
C LEU A 38 -7.46 -9.37 11.52
N GLY A 39 -6.62 -9.40 12.56
CA GLY A 39 -6.81 -8.64 13.78
C GLY A 39 -5.53 -8.01 14.32
N GLY A 40 -5.62 -7.40 15.50
CA GLY A 40 -4.47 -6.81 16.19
C GLY A 40 -3.87 -5.63 15.42
N GLU A 41 -2.56 -5.67 15.20
CA GLU A 41 -1.78 -4.57 14.62
C GLU A 41 -1.91 -4.42 13.09
N PHE A 42 -2.60 -5.32 12.40
CA PHE A 42 -2.82 -5.20 10.96
C PHE A 42 -3.61 -3.94 10.59
N VAL A 43 -4.68 -3.63 11.31
CA VAL A 43 -5.53 -2.46 11.03
C VAL A 43 -4.71 -1.18 11.11
N THR A 44 -3.90 -1.02 12.17
CA THR A 44 -3.07 0.16 12.37
C THR A 44 -1.92 0.23 11.38
N ALA A 45 -1.28 -0.90 11.06
CA ALA A 45 -0.18 -0.98 10.10
C ALA A 45 -0.63 -0.65 8.67
N ILE A 46 -1.79 -1.17 8.23
CA ILE A 46 -2.37 -0.88 6.91
C ILE A 46 -2.71 0.61 6.81
N ALA A 47 -3.44 1.16 7.78
CA ALA A 47 -3.82 2.58 7.77
C ALA A 47 -2.58 3.49 7.75
N TYR A 48 -1.57 3.18 8.57
CA TYR A 48 -0.30 3.92 8.59
C TYR A 48 0.41 3.86 7.22
N SER A 49 0.47 2.68 6.60
CA SER A 49 1.10 2.49 5.29
C SER A 49 0.40 3.26 4.17
N ILE A 50 -0.95 3.27 4.16
CA ILE A 50 -1.74 4.05 3.19
C ILE A 50 -1.47 5.54 3.38
N ARG A 51 -1.57 6.06 4.61
CA ARG A 51 -1.30 7.49 4.90
C ARG A 51 0.11 7.91 4.47
N GLY A 52 1.11 7.06 4.70
CA GLY A 52 2.48 7.28 4.26
C GLY A 52 2.62 7.38 2.74
N GLN A 53 1.97 6.47 2.01
CA GLN A 53 1.92 6.50 0.55
C GLN A 53 1.17 7.74 0.05
N LEU A 54 0.01 8.09 0.62
CA LEU A 54 -0.74 9.30 0.23
C LEU A 54 0.09 10.58 0.44
N SER A 55 0.75 10.72 1.59
CA SER A 55 1.61 11.88 1.88
C SER A 55 2.79 11.99 0.91
N TRP A 56 3.30 10.85 0.45
CA TRP A 56 4.33 10.81 -0.58
C TRP A 56 3.76 11.26 -1.93
N HIS A 57 2.67 10.62 -2.38
CA HIS A 57 2.04 10.89 -3.66
C HIS A 57 1.57 12.33 -3.78
N GLN A 58 1.00 12.93 -2.73
CA GLN A 58 0.62 14.35 -2.72
C GLN A 58 1.78 15.30 -3.04
N ARG A 59 3.01 14.98 -2.59
CA ARG A 59 4.20 15.80 -2.84
C ARG A 59 4.78 15.56 -4.23
N THR A 60 4.73 14.33 -4.72
CA THR A 60 5.36 13.97 -5.99
C THR A 60 4.39 14.02 -7.18
N TYR A 61 3.09 14.17 -6.96
CA TYR A 61 2.06 14.09 -7.99
C TYR A 61 2.31 15.07 -9.14
N ALA A 62 2.69 16.32 -8.81
CA ALA A 62 3.02 17.35 -9.81
C ALA A 62 4.19 16.99 -10.74
N PHE A 63 5.01 16.01 -10.33
CA PHE A 63 6.17 15.52 -11.09
C PHE A 63 5.96 14.09 -11.61
N SER A 64 4.76 13.53 -11.46
CA SER A 64 4.44 12.21 -11.96
C SER A 64 4.18 12.27 -13.46
N GLU A 65 5.00 11.57 -14.24
CA GLU A 65 4.88 11.51 -15.71
C GLU A 65 3.75 10.57 -16.19
N ALA A 66 3.07 9.86 -15.28
CA ALA A 66 2.08 8.84 -15.62
C ALA A 66 0.89 8.85 -14.64
N PRO A 67 -0.05 9.81 -14.76
CA PRO A 67 -1.31 9.72 -14.05
C PRO A 67 -2.11 8.49 -14.49
N LEU A 68 -2.93 7.95 -13.59
CA LEU A 68 -3.87 6.88 -13.96
C LEU A 68 -4.85 7.39 -15.02
N SER A 69 -5.15 6.53 -16.00
CA SER A 69 -6.16 6.80 -17.01
C SER A 69 -7.55 6.91 -16.37
N VAL A 70 -8.43 7.70 -16.99
CA VAL A 70 -9.84 7.74 -16.61
C VAL A 70 -10.44 6.34 -16.77
N VAL A 71 -11.24 5.92 -15.79
CA VAL A 71 -11.93 4.64 -15.82
C VAL A 71 -13.06 4.70 -16.85
N GLU A 72 -12.83 4.16 -18.05
CA GLU A 72 -13.85 4.08 -19.10
C GLU A 72 -14.78 2.87 -18.91
N THR A 73 -14.24 1.76 -18.38
CA THR A 73 -14.99 0.53 -18.11
C THR A 73 -14.90 0.19 -16.63
N PRO A 74 -16.04 -0.10 -15.95
CA PRO A 74 -16.05 -0.33 -14.51
C PRO A 74 -15.51 -1.71 -14.10
N PHE A 75 -15.23 -2.59 -15.07
CA PHE A 75 -14.72 -3.93 -14.82
C PHE A 75 -13.25 -4.01 -15.23
N ARG A 76 -12.39 -4.33 -14.27
CA ARG A 76 -10.99 -4.67 -14.56
C ARG A 76 -10.93 -5.94 -15.42
N PRO A 77 -10.05 -6.01 -16.44
CA PRO A 77 -9.86 -7.23 -17.21
C PRO A 77 -9.54 -8.42 -16.30
N PRO A 78 -10.13 -9.62 -16.54
CA PRO A 78 -9.86 -10.79 -15.71
C PRO A 78 -8.39 -11.19 -15.64
N SER A 79 -7.61 -10.92 -16.70
CA SER A 79 -6.16 -11.16 -16.72
C SER A 79 -5.39 -10.40 -15.65
N ASP A 80 -5.93 -9.25 -15.24
CA ASP A 80 -5.26 -8.33 -14.32
C ASP A 80 -5.90 -8.44 -12.93
N ALA A 81 -7.17 -8.83 -12.83
CA ALA A 81 -7.93 -8.86 -11.59
C ALA A 81 -7.25 -9.69 -10.48
N ASP A 82 -6.65 -10.82 -10.82
CA ASP A 82 -5.94 -11.68 -9.85
C ASP A 82 -4.76 -10.96 -9.19
N GLN A 83 -4.05 -10.10 -9.93
CA GLN A 83 -2.92 -9.33 -9.39
C GLN A 83 -3.36 -8.24 -8.41
N TRP A 84 -4.61 -7.77 -8.51
CA TRP A 84 -5.18 -6.73 -7.65
C TRP A 84 -5.91 -7.31 -6.44
N SER A 85 -5.87 -8.63 -6.27
CA SER A 85 -6.45 -9.29 -5.10
C SER A 85 -5.46 -9.30 -3.94
N PRO A 86 -5.91 -9.15 -2.69
CA PRO A 86 -5.04 -9.24 -1.54
C PRO A 86 -4.48 -10.66 -1.42
N PHE A 87 -3.17 -10.75 -1.17
CA PHE A 87 -2.45 -12.00 -0.99
C PHE A 87 -1.92 -12.10 0.45
N LEU A 88 -2.31 -13.17 1.13
CA LEU A 88 -1.87 -13.51 2.47
C LEU A 88 -1.05 -14.78 2.45
N GLU A 89 0.11 -14.74 3.11
CA GLU A 89 0.95 -15.91 3.30
C GLU A 89 1.54 -15.96 4.70
N THR A 90 1.73 -17.17 5.21
CA THR A 90 2.51 -17.42 6.41
C THR A 90 3.95 -17.72 6.00
N LEU A 91 4.89 -17.00 6.59
CA LEU A 91 6.31 -17.09 6.30
C LEU A 91 7.05 -17.74 7.47
N THR A 92 8.16 -18.39 7.15
CA THR A 92 9.15 -18.77 8.16
C THR A 92 9.89 -17.54 8.68
N ASP A 93 10.51 -17.63 9.86
CA ASP A 93 11.30 -16.52 10.44
C ASP A 93 12.40 -16.03 9.48
N ALA A 94 13.04 -16.94 8.74
CA ALA A 94 14.08 -16.59 7.77
C ALA A 94 13.52 -15.82 6.56
N GLU A 95 12.36 -16.22 6.04
CA GLU A 95 11.68 -15.52 4.95
C GLU A 95 11.16 -14.15 5.41
N MET A 96 10.60 -14.11 6.62
CA MET A 96 10.12 -12.88 7.24
C MET A 96 11.26 -11.88 7.44
N GLU A 97 12.39 -12.33 8.00
CA GLU A 97 13.56 -11.47 8.20
C GLU A 97 14.10 -10.94 6.86
N LYS A 98 14.15 -11.79 5.83
CA LYS A 98 14.54 -11.38 4.47
C LYS A 98 13.62 -10.28 3.94
N LYS A 99 12.30 -10.45 4.05
CA LYS A 99 11.31 -9.45 3.59
C LYS A 99 11.41 -8.13 4.36
N ILE A 100 11.55 -8.17 5.68
CA ILE A 100 11.72 -6.97 6.51
C ILE A 100 12.96 -6.18 6.09
N ARG A 101 14.09 -6.88 5.87
CA ARG A 101 15.34 -6.25 5.39
C ARG A 101 15.16 -5.57 4.03
N ASP A 102 14.49 -6.24 3.09
CA ASP A 102 14.22 -5.67 1.77
C ASP A 102 13.25 -4.48 1.83
N GLN A 103 12.22 -4.54 2.68
CA GLN A 103 11.29 -3.44 2.90
C GLN A 103 11.97 -2.23 3.53
N ASP A 104 12.84 -2.42 4.53
CA ASP A 104 13.61 -1.34 5.15
C ASP A 104 14.55 -0.68 4.12
N ARG A 105 15.23 -1.48 3.29
CA ARG A 105 16.05 -0.96 2.18
C ARG A 105 15.22 -0.07 1.24
N ASN A 106 14.03 -0.52 0.85
CA ASN A 106 13.14 0.27 -0.01
C ASN A 106 12.63 1.53 0.68
N THR A 107 12.26 1.44 1.97
CA THR A 107 11.82 2.59 2.77
C THR A 107 12.91 3.66 2.85
N ARG A 108 14.16 3.25 3.09
CA ARG A 108 15.33 4.17 3.07
C ARG A 108 15.52 4.80 1.70
N ARG A 109 15.37 4.03 0.61
CA ARG A 109 15.44 4.55 -0.77
C ARG A 109 14.38 5.61 -1.01
N MET A 110 13.12 5.33 -0.65
CA MET A 110 12.01 6.28 -0.81
C MET A 110 12.24 7.55 0.00
N ARG A 111 12.63 7.45 1.28
CA ARG A 111 12.96 8.63 2.10
C ARG A 111 14.04 9.52 1.48
N ARG A 112 15.08 8.92 0.88
CA ARG A 112 16.12 9.68 0.17
C ARG A 112 15.53 10.44 -1.02
N LEU A 113 14.70 9.79 -1.82
CA LEU A 113 14.03 10.43 -2.96
C LEU A 113 13.12 11.60 -2.53
N ALA A 114 12.44 11.52 -1.37
CA ALA A 114 11.62 12.63 -0.85
C ALA A 114 12.50 13.84 -0.57
N ASN A 115 13.65 13.60 0.07
CA ASN A 115 14.55 14.66 0.49
C ASN A 115 15.32 15.29 -0.67
N THR A 116 15.45 14.61 -1.81
CA THR A 116 16.08 15.14 -3.03
C THR A 116 15.13 15.84 -3.99
N THR A 117 13.81 15.75 -3.76
CA THR A 117 12.84 16.48 -4.59
C THR A 117 12.89 17.96 -4.20
N PRO A 118 13.24 18.90 -5.10
CA PRO A 118 13.40 20.30 -4.74
C PRO A 118 12.09 20.88 -4.20
N GLY A 119 12.15 21.48 -3.01
CA GLY A 119 11.04 22.28 -2.48
C GLY A 119 10.94 23.58 -3.27
N TRP A 120 9.80 23.77 -3.92
CA TRP A 120 9.32 25.06 -4.40
C TRP A 120 8.02 25.36 -3.68
#